data_AF-Q7NX33-F1
#
_entry.id   AF-Q7NX33-F1
#
_cell.length_a   1.000
_cell.length_b   1.000
_cell.length_c   1.000
_cell.angle_alpha   90.00
_cell.angle_beta   90.00
_cell.angle_gamma   90.00
#
_symmetry.space_group_name_H-M   'P 1'
#
loop_
_entity.id
_entity.type
_entity.pdbx_description
1 polymer ?
#
loop_
_entity_poly.entity_id
_entity_poly.type
_entity_poly.pdbx_seq_one_letter_code
_entity_poly.pdbx_strand_id
1 'polypeptide(L)'
;MRALIFAAVIAVAGCSSMNPLDWSHRVEVQQGNYVTQDAVAKLKPGMTRAQVRFLLGTPLLTDPFHADRWDYKYSDAKGGKVDPSTDKLLTIHFKGDALDRVEGNAQPAPPAKQLDASAPAQEAKKP
;
A
#
# COMPACT_ATOMS: atom_id res chain seq x y z
N MET A 1 57.53 -16.48 -6.36
CA MET A 1 56.92 -15.54 -5.39
C MET A 1 55.84 -14.66 -6.01
N ARG A 2 56.08 -13.95 -7.12
CA ARG A 2 55.06 -13.14 -7.82
C ARG A 2 53.79 -13.93 -8.21
N ALA A 3 53.93 -15.14 -8.74
CA ALA A 3 52.79 -15.98 -9.12
C ALA A 3 51.88 -16.39 -7.95
N LEU A 4 52.46 -16.58 -6.74
CA LEU A 4 51.69 -16.93 -5.53
C LEU A 4 50.88 -15.73 -5.01
N ILE A 5 51.43 -14.51 -5.17
CA ILE A 5 50.73 -13.27 -4.82
C ILE A 5 49.53 -13.06 -5.76
N PHE A 6 49.70 -13.28 -7.06
CA PHE A 6 48.59 -13.18 -8.02
C PHE A 6 47.48 -14.21 -7.77
N ALA A 7 47.84 -15.46 -7.43
CA ALA A 7 46.85 -16.49 -7.10
C ALA A 7 46.05 -16.16 -5.82
N ALA A 8 46.71 -15.58 -4.81
CA ALA A 8 46.05 -15.17 -3.57
C ALA A 8 45.07 -14.01 -3.78
N VAL A 9 45.39 -13.05 -4.65
CA VAL A 9 44.49 -11.91 -4.96
C VAL A 9 43.21 -12.40 -5.68
N ILE A 10 43.33 -13.37 -6.59
CA ILE A 10 42.17 -13.94 -7.30
C ILE A 10 41.28 -14.74 -6.34
N ALA A 11 41.88 -15.49 -5.41
CA ALA A 11 41.13 -16.31 -4.45
C ALA A 11 40.28 -15.49 -3.47
N VAL A 12 40.66 -14.25 -3.15
CA VAL A 12 39.95 -13.40 -2.18
C VAL A 12 38.88 -12.50 -2.84
N ALA A 13 38.94 -12.29 -4.17
CA ALA A 13 37.96 -11.47 -4.90
C ALA A 13 36.56 -12.10 -5.04
N GLY A 14 36.39 -13.39 -4.70
CA GLY A 14 35.13 -14.11 -4.87
C GLY A 14 34.07 -13.91 -3.76
N CYS A 15 34.45 -13.35 -2.61
CA CYS A 15 33.56 -13.35 -1.43
C CYS A 15 32.52 -12.22 -1.39
N SER A 16 32.66 -11.17 -2.22
CA SER A 16 31.77 -9.99 -2.15
C SER A 16 30.77 -9.87 -3.30
N SER A 17 30.98 -10.59 -4.41
CA SER A 17 30.16 -10.48 -5.64
C SER A 17 28.95 -11.44 -5.65
N MET A 18 28.91 -12.38 -4.71
CA MET A 18 27.94 -13.48 -4.70
C MET A 18 27.17 -13.48 -3.39
N ASN A 19 26.45 -12.38 -3.11
CA ASN A 19 25.50 -12.35 -2.01
C ASN A 19 24.16 -12.91 -2.53
N PRO A 20 23.75 -14.14 -2.20
CA PRO A 20 22.56 -14.77 -2.74
C PRO A 20 21.23 -14.08 -2.33
N LEU A 21 21.30 -12.99 -1.57
CA LEU A 21 20.16 -12.17 -1.16
C LEU A 21 19.79 -11.08 -2.16
N ASP A 22 20.70 -10.69 -3.06
CA ASP A 22 20.44 -9.62 -4.05
C ASP A 22 19.63 -10.10 -5.28
N TRP A 23 19.61 -11.40 -5.56
CA TRP A 23 18.85 -11.98 -6.69
C TRP A 23 17.47 -12.51 -6.28
N SER A 24 17.09 -12.39 -5.00
CA SER A 24 15.80 -12.89 -4.54
C SER A 24 14.67 -12.00 -5.06
N HIS A 25 13.77 -12.58 -5.86
CA HIS A 25 12.49 -11.95 -6.19
C HIS A 25 11.77 -11.59 -4.89
N ARG A 26 11.51 -10.29 -4.69
CA ARG A 26 10.71 -9.79 -3.58
C ARG A 26 9.26 -9.74 -4.03
N VAL A 27 8.37 -10.29 -3.20
CA VAL A 27 6.92 -10.23 -3.40
C VAL A 27 6.47 -8.77 -3.33
N GLU A 28 5.52 -8.41 -4.20
CA GLU A 28 4.85 -7.10 -4.13
C GLU A 28 3.91 -7.08 -2.90
N VAL A 29 4.01 -6.04 -2.08
CA VAL A 29 3.24 -5.95 -0.84
C VAL A 29 2.41 -4.69 -0.85
N GLN A 30 1.09 -4.87 -0.91
CA GLN A 30 0.11 -3.81 -0.71
C GLN A 30 -0.21 -3.70 0.78
N GLN A 31 -0.14 -2.49 1.33
CA GLN A 31 -0.40 -2.23 2.75
C GLN A 31 -1.40 -1.10 2.92
N GLY A 32 -2.33 -1.27 3.86
CA GLY A 32 -3.25 -0.22 4.27
C GLY A 32 -4.64 -0.28 3.63
N ASN A 33 -5.35 0.84 3.65
CA ASN A 33 -6.72 0.96 3.18
C ASN A 33 -6.76 1.53 1.75
N TYR A 34 -7.18 0.73 0.77
CA TYR A 34 -7.35 1.20 -0.60
C TYR A 34 -8.61 2.07 -0.74
N VAL A 35 -8.46 3.37 -0.50
CA VAL A 35 -9.53 4.35 -0.62
C VAL A 35 -9.40 5.12 -1.93
N THR A 36 -10.48 5.16 -2.70
CA THR A 36 -10.53 5.76 -4.03
C THR A 36 -11.19 7.14 -4.02
N GLN A 37 -10.84 8.00 -4.98
CA GLN A 37 -11.39 9.35 -5.10
C GLN A 37 -12.92 9.37 -5.25
N ASP A 38 -13.51 8.39 -5.92
CA ASP A 38 -14.97 8.26 -6.07
C ASP A 38 -15.67 7.90 -4.75
N ALA A 39 -15.01 7.16 -3.87
CA ALA A 39 -15.51 6.91 -2.52
C ALA A 39 -15.42 8.17 -1.66
N VAL A 40 -14.30 8.91 -1.73
CA VAL A 40 -14.13 10.18 -1.02
C VAL A 40 -15.14 11.23 -1.48
N ALA A 41 -15.43 11.31 -2.78
CA ALA A 41 -16.42 12.24 -3.34
C ALA A 41 -17.85 12.00 -2.83
N LYS A 42 -18.15 10.81 -2.31
CA LYS A 42 -19.46 10.49 -1.71
C LYS A 42 -19.58 10.97 -0.26
N LEU A 43 -18.47 11.32 0.38
CA LEU A 43 -18.48 11.85 1.75
C LEU A 43 -19.16 13.22 1.79
N LYS A 44 -19.96 13.45 2.84
CA LYS A 44 -20.64 14.73 3.06
C LYS A 44 -20.39 15.19 4.50
N PRO A 45 -20.12 16.49 4.73
CA PRO A 45 -20.06 17.03 6.07
C PRO A 45 -21.31 16.65 6.87
N GLY A 46 -21.12 16.29 8.15
CA GLY A 46 -22.20 15.83 9.02
C GLY A 46 -22.47 14.32 9.02
N MET A 47 -21.83 13.54 8.14
CA MET A 47 -21.93 12.06 8.18
C MET A 47 -21.42 11.50 9.52
N THR A 48 -22.09 10.47 10.05
CA THR A 48 -21.64 9.84 11.29
C THR A 48 -20.40 8.97 11.07
N ARG A 49 -19.62 8.70 12.12
CA ARG A 49 -18.47 7.78 12.05
C ARG A 49 -18.86 6.42 11.46
N ALA A 50 -20.04 5.92 11.80
CA ALA A 50 -20.56 4.67 11.27
C ALA A 50 -20.81 4.74 9.75
N GLN A 51 -21.37 5.84 9.25
CA GLN A 51 -21.61 6.04 7.81
C GLN A 51 -20.29 6.18 7.03
N VAL A 52 -19.33 6.93 7.56
CA VAL A 52 -18.00 7.06 6.95
C VAL A 52 -17.31 5.69 6.90
N ARG A 53 -17.38 4.91 7.98
CA ARG A 53 -16.81 3.56 8.04
C ARG A 53 -17.51 2.57 7.10
N PHE A 54 -18.80 2.73 6.88
CA PHE A 54 -19.53 1.93 5.89
C PHE A 54 -19.05 2.21 4.46
N LEU A 55 -18.71 3.47 4.17
CA LEU A 55 -18.29 3.89 2.83
C LEU A 55 -16.81 3.61 2.53
N LEU A 56 -15.92 3.90 3.48
CA LEU A 56 -14.47 3.81 3.30
C LEU A 56 -13.85 2.53 3.90
N GLY A 57 -14.63 1.78 4.68
CA GLY A 57 -14.13 0.67 5.49
C GLY A 57 -13.61 1.12 6.86
N THR A 58 -13.09 0.17 7.63
CA THR A 58 -12.49 0.45 8.95
C THR A 58 -11.05 0.94 8.75
N PRO A 59 -10.65 2.07 9.35
CA PRO A 59 -9.27 2.53 9.27
C PRO A 59 -8.33 1.51 9.92
N LEU A 60 -7.19 1.22 9.28
CA LEU A 60 -6.21 0.27 9.81
C LEU A 60 -5.53 0.81 11.08
N LEU A 61 -5.40 2.13 11.19
CA LEU A 61 -4.82 2.81 12.35
C LEU A 61 -5.84 3.78 12.94
N THR A 62 -6.07 3.66 14.24
CA THR A 62 -6.78 4.67 15.03
C THR A 62 -5.81 5.19 16.09
N ASP A 63 -5.60 6.50 16.11
CA ASP A 63 -4.72 7.13 17.08
C ASP A 63 -5.44 7.20 18.44
N PRO A 64 -4.94 6.53 19.49
CA PRO A 64 -5.60 6.55 20.80
C PRO A 64 -5.60 7.94 21.45
N PHE A 65 -4.72 8.85 21.02
CA PHE A 65 -4.64 10.22 21.54
C PHE A 65 -5.52 11.21 20.77
N HIS A 66 -5.88 10.88 19.52
CA HIS A 66 -6.73 11.72 18.66
C HIS A 66 -7.95 10.91 18.23
N ALA A 67 -8.87 10.71 19.18
CA ALA A 67 -10.08 9.92 18.95
C ALA A 67 -11.01 10.55 17.89
N ASP A 68 -10.78 11.79 17.50
CA ASP A 68 -11.49 12.56 16.49
C ASP A 68 -10.85 12.52 15.10
N ARG A 69 -9.76 11.75 14.91
CA ARG A 69 -9.06 11.63 13.63
C ARG A 69 -8.92 10.17 13.18
N TRP A 70 -9.27 9.90 11.92
CA TRP A 70 -8.99 8.60 11.28
C TRP A 70 -8.04 8.76 10.11
N ASP A 71 -7.02 7.90 10.07
CA ASP A 71 -5.97 7.94 9.06
C ASP A 71 -6.04 6.68 8.18
N TYR A 72 -6.30 6.89 6.89
CA TYR A 72 -6.32 5.86 5.85
C TYR A 72 -5.04 6.00 5.03
N LYS A 73 -4.01 5.24 5.42
CA LYS A 73 -2.78 5.14 4.65
C LYS A 73 -2.86 3.97 3.68
N TYR A 74 -2.34 4.14 2.47
CA TYR A 74 -2.10 3.07 1.51
C TYR A 74 -0.72 3.21 0.89
N SER A 75 -0.04 2.09 0.69
CA SER A 75 1.23 2.02 -0.04
C SER A 75 1.39 0.68 -0.74
N ASP A 76 1.97 0.69 -1.93
CA ASP A 76 2.37 -0.51 -2.66
C ASP A 76 3.90 -0.60 -2.72
N ALA A 77 4.47 -1.73 -2.32
CA ALA A 77 5.90 -1.96 -2.33
C ALA A 77 6.28 -3.00 -3.38
N LYS A 78 7.08 -2.60 -4.37
CA LYS A 78 7.57 -3.46 -5.45
C LYS A 78 9.07 -3.65 -5.34
N GLY A 79 9.55 -4.89 -5.41
CA GLY A 79 10.98 -5.17 -5.25
C GLY A 79 11.53 -4.78 -3.87
N GLY A 80 10.67 -4.71 -2.84
CA GLY A 80 11.05 -4.24 -1.50
C GLY A 80 11.18 -2.72 -1.34
N LYS A 81 10.78 -1.92 -2.35
CA LYS A 81 10.75 -0.46 -2.28
C LYS A 81 9.31 0.03 -2.41
N VAL A 82 8.91 0.96 -1.53
CA VAL A 82 7.61 1.61 -1.60
C VAL A 82 7.57 2.49 -2.85
N ASP A 83 6.53 2.33 -3.67
CA ASP A 83 6.27 3.18 -4.82
C ASP A 83 5.71 4.54 -4.35
N PRO A 84 6.44 5.65 -4.52
CA PRO A 84 6.00 6.97 -4.07
C PRO A 84 4.70 7.45 -4.72
N SER A 85 4.35 6.92 -5.90
CA SER A 85 3.11 7.28 -6.58
C SER A 85 1.88 6.72 -5.86
N THR A 86 2.04 5.58 -5.18
CA THR A 86 0.98 4.87 -4.46
C THR A 86 0.92 5.19 -2.98
N ASP A 87 2.00 5.75 -2.39
CA ASP A 87 2.00 6.18 -0.99
C ASP A 87 1.07 7.39 -0.80
N LYS A 88 -0.13 7.13 -0.29
CA LYS A 88 -1.15 8.15 -0.04
C LYS A 88 -1.66 8.03 1.38
N LEU A 89 -1.89 9.19 1.98
CA LEU A 89 -2.53 9.35 3.28
C LEU A 89 -3.79 10.19 3.09
N LEU A 90 -4.92 9.64 3.50
CA LEU A 90 -6.19 10.34 3.61
C LEU A 90 -6.56 10.43 5.09
N THR A 91 -6.76 11.65 5.57
CA THR A 91 -7.09 11.91 6.97
C THR A 91 -8.50 12.46 7.06
N ILE A 92 -9.30 11.86 7.93
CA ILE A 92 -10.69 12.22 8.18
C ILE A 92 -10.79 12.81 9.58
N HIS A 93 -11.28 14.03 9.69
CA HIS A 93 -11.50 14.75 10.94
C HIS A 93 -12.97 14.72 11.33
N PHE A 94 -13.24 14.43 12.59
CA PHE A 94 -14.57 14.39 13.17
C PHE A 94 -14.72 15.47 14.23
N LYS A 95 -15.92 16.02 14.37
CA LYS A 95 -16.31 16.85 15.51
C LYS A 95 -17.41 16.13 16.27
N GLY A 96 -17.06 15.54 17.41
CA GLY A 96 -17.93 14.58 18.08
C GLY A 96 -18.14 13.35 17.20
N ASP A 97 -19.38 13.05 16.81
CA ASP A 97 -19.68 11.92 15.91
C ASP A 97 -19.83 12.33 14.44
N ALA A 98 -19.74 13.62 14.11
CA ALA A 98 -19.99 14.13 12.76
C ALA A 98 -18.69 14.37 11.98
N LEU A 99 -18.69 14.02 10.69
CA LEU A 99 -17.63 14.35 9.75
C LEU A 99 -17.51 15.88 9.60
N ASP A 100 -16.32 16.41 9.89
CA ASP A 100 -16.03 17.84 9.78
C ASP A 100 -15.25 18.13 8.49
N ARG A 101 -14.12 17.44 8.30
CA ARG A 101 -13.20 17.73 7.19
C ARG A 101 -12.44 16.48 6.72
N VAL A 102 -12.05 16.53 5.45
CA VAL A 102 -11.21 15.52 4.80
C VAL A 102 -9.93 16.20 4.32
N GLU A 103 -8.79 15.59 4.58
CA GLU A 103 -7.46 16.05 4.16
C GLU A 103 -6.69 14.94 3.45
N GLY A 104 -5.71 15.37 2.63
CA GLY A 104 -4.81 14.45 1.95
C GLY A 104 -5.34 13.96 0.62
N ASN A 105 -4.84 12.82 0.18
CA ASN A 105 -5.04 12.31 -1.17
C ASN A 105 -5.58 10.88 -1.13
N ALA A 106 -6.56 10.57 -1.97
CA ALA A 106 -7.02 9.20 -2.21
C ALA A 106 -6.46 8.65 -3.53
N GLN A 107 -6.53 7.33 -3.68
CA GLN A 107 -6.11 6.64 -4.89
C GLN A 107 -6.99 7.02 -6.08
N PRO A 108 -6.45 7.05 -7.31
CA PRO A 108 -7.26 7.23 -8.50
C PRO A 108 -8.43 6.26 -8.51
N ALA A 109 -9.59 6.72 -8.97
CA ALA A 109 -10.71 5.82 -9.17
C ALA A 109 -10.26 4.72 -10.15
N PRO A 110 -10.43 3.43 -9.80
CA PRO A 110 -10.15 2.37 -10.74
C PRO A 110 -10.97 2.61 -12.01
N PRO A 111 -10.43 2.31 -13.21
CA PRO A 111 -11.22 2.36 -14.42
C PRO A 111 -12.49 1.53 -14.18
N ALA A 112 -13.64 2.09 -14.54
CA ALA A 112 -14.93 1.44 -14.31
C ALA A 112 -14.82 0.00 -14.80
N LYS A 113 -14.78 -0.96 -13.87
CA LYS A 113 -14.92 -2.37 -14.23
C LYS A 113 -16.31 -2.45 -14.85
N GLN A 114 -16.37 -2.49 -16.17
CA GLN A 114 -17.50 -3.12 -16.83
C GLN A 114 -17.56 -4.51 -16.20
N LEU A 115 -18.61 -4.76 -15.44
CA LEU A 115 -18.92 -6.10 -14.99
C LEU A 115 -19.50 -6.76 -16.23
N ASP A 116 -18.64 -7.22 -17.12
CA ASP A 116 -19.03 -8.09 -18.22
C ASP A 116 -19.58 -9.36 -17.58
N ALA A 117 -20.91 -9.46 -17.53
CA ALA A 117 -21.66 -10.61 -17.05
C ALA A 117 -21.46 -11.87 -17.93
N SER A 118 -20.39 -11.91 -18.74
CA SER A 118 -20.09 -12.93 -19.74
C SER A 118 -18.69 -13.53 -19.60
N ALA A 119 -17.88 -13.11 -18.62
CA ALA A 119 -16.58 -13.76 -18.38
C ALA A 119 -16.79 -15.08 -17.61
N PRO A 120 -16.42 -16.25 -18.15
CA PRO A 120 -16.51 -17.50 -17.41
C PRO A 120 -15.61 -17.42 -16.17
N ALA A 121 -16.14 -17.89 -15.04
CA ALA A 121 -15.44 -17.97 -13.77
C ALA A 121 -14.04 -18.54 -13.99
N GLN A 122 -13.01 -17.71 -13.81
CA GLN A 122 -11.64 -18.18 -13.89
C GLN A 122 -11.42 -19.15 -12.73
N GLU A 123 -11.33 -20.42 -13.10
CA GLU A 123 -11.11 -21.56 -12.24
C GLU A 123 -9.86 -21.31 -11.39
N ALA A 124 -10.08 -21.17 -10.09
CA ALA A 124 -9.03 -21.07 -9.10
C ALA A 124 -8.19 -22.34 -9.14
N LYS A 125 -7.07 -22.31 -9.89
CA LYS A 125 -6.07 -23.36 -9.85
C LYS A 125 -5.36 -23.29 -8.51
N LYS A 126 -5.92 -24.00 -7.54
CA LYS A 126 -5.33 -24.28 -6.23
C LYS A 126 -4.05 -25.11 -6.43
N PRO A 127 -2.98 -24.88 -5.63
CA PRO A 127 -1.73 -25.64 -5.73
C PRO A 127 -1.92 -27.14 -5.56
#